data_AF-A0A925QIR3-F1
#
_entry.id   AF-A0A925QIR3-F1
#
_cell.length_a   1.000
_cell.length_b   1.000
_cell.length_c   1.000
_cell.angle_alpha   90.00
_cell.angle_beta   90.00
_cell.angle_gamma   90.00
#
_symmetry.space_group_name_H-M   'P 1'
#
loop_
_entity.id
_entity.type
_entity.pdbx_description
1 polymer ?
#
loop_
_entity_poly.entity_id
_entity_poly.type
_entity_poly.pdbx_seq_one_letter_code
_entity_poly.pdbx_strand_id
1 'polypeptide(L)'
;MIKLSTYSIGLFTVIALFLGCSKSTSTDSESNAPQEALSASVPVDRKANCSYTPNYGDSVFFNKKKDNKDCLIKPINAAPAGSWFASPAGMVINPATGEINVSKSESGLRYRISFVKTGTQDTCSTILILAGITYLDGIYVMANNDTLAKPYFNANPLVNSICDVSDDNDYPDKNGKGNKKCEFDDDEDDDNDGDDDDDDDDDDDDDNGGEQPPPGQRANDKKVRVRTKSGVINLKKSLQDGVFGSNPVNGRTTEATIYYRLNDQSSKSLLKIKVKLTYYRNKSDVPAPLAAAVSVNASSFQSARVIESVPRPPHIIITSY
;
A
#
# COMPACT_ATOMS: atom_id res chain seq x y z
N MET A 1 12.43 66.28 46.20
CA MET A 1 13.85 66.06 46.53
C MET A 1 14.49 65.29 45.38
N ILE A 2 15.64 65.77 44.89
CA ILE A 2 16.61 65.15 43.94
C ILE A 2 16.06 64.97 42.50
N LYS A 3 16.18 65.91 41.54
CA LYS A 3 17.32 66.46 40.74
C LYS A 3 18.05 65.49 39.79
N LEU A 4 17.88 65.79 38.49
CA LEU A 4 18.81 65.79 37.32
C LEU A 4 19.79 64.61 37.09
N SER A 5 19.87 64.10 35.86
CA SER A 5 20.85 64.58 34.85
C SER A 5 20.90 63.68 33.59
N THR A 6 20.90 64.33 32.42
CA THR A 6 21.40 63.86 31.11
C THR A 6 22.91 63.58 31.11
N TYR A 7 23.40 62.69 30.23
CA TYR A 7 24.68 62.70 29.45
C TYR A 7 24.81 61.33 28.72
N SER A 8 24.80 61.21 27.38
CA SER A 8 25.80 61.48 26.33
C SER A 8 26.87 60.38 26.09
N ILE A 9 26.84 59.85 24.84
CA ILE A 9 27.90 59.31 23.96
C ILE A 9 28.59 57.96 24.30
N GLY A 10 28.56 57.05 23.31
CA GLY A 10 29.44 55.87 23.25
C GLY A 10 29.30 55.08 21.93
N LEU A 11 30.19 55.36 20.99
CA LEU A 11 30.42 54.65 19.73
C LEU A 11 31.03 53.26 19.99
N PHE A 12 30.47 52.18 19.44
CA PHE A 12 31.21 50.92 19.22
C PHE A 12 30.68 50.18 17.99
N THR A 13 31.49 50.20 16.94
CA THR A 13 31.44 49.27 15.80
C THR A 13 32.06 47.93 16.20
N VAL A 14 31.35 46.82 15.99
CA VAL A 14 31.95 45.47 15.92
C VAL A 14 31.39 44.73 14.71
N ILE A 15 32.35 44.07 14.06
CA ILE A 15 32.39 43.48 12.74
C ILE A 15 31.68 42.11 12.68
N ALA A 16 31.14 41.86 11.48
CA ALA A 16 30.75 40.61 10.81
C ALA A 16 31.04 39.25 11.45
N LEU A 17 30.12 38.30 11.23
CA LEU A 17 30.38 37.04 10.50
C LEU A 17 29.07 36.26 10.31
N PHE A 18 28.42 36.45 9.15
CA PHE A 18 27.45 35.48 8.64
C PHE A 18 28.23 34.36 7.96
N LEU A 19 28.33 33.21 8.61
CA LEU A 19 28.67 31.94 7.95
C LEU A 19 27.38 31.38 7.34
N GLY A 20 27.36 31.32 6.01
CA GLY A 20 26.25 30.75 5.25
C GLY A 20 26.29 29.22 5.17
N CYS A 21 25.27 28.68 4.50
CA CYS A 21 25.40 27.46 3.71
C CYS A 21 24.62 27.66 2.39
N SER A 22 25.28 27.24 1.33
CA SER A 22 25.12 27.67 -0.06
C SER A 22 23.93 27.02 -0.77
N LYS A 23 23.32 27.77 -1.70
CA LYS A 23 22.51 27.22 -2.80
C LYS A 23 23.26 27.53 -4.10
N SER A 24 23.57 26.49 -4.87
CA SER A 24 24.26 26.60 -6.14
C SER A 24 23.39 27.30 -7.19
N THR A 25 23.95 28.34 -7.79
CA THR A 25 23.45 29.03 -8.98
C THR A 25 23.91 28.31 -10.23
N SER A 26 23.07 28.32 -11.27
CA SER A 26 23.52 28.22 -12.65
C SER A 26 22.85 29.36 -13.39
N THR A 27 23.70 30.12 -14.07
CA THR A 27 23.51 31.46 -14.61
C THR A 27 22.73 31.44 -15.92
N ASP A 28 21.88 32.45 -16.08
CA ASP A 28 21.13 32.81 -17.28
C ASP A 28 21.97 33.50 -18.37
N SER A 29 21.30 33.75 -19.51
CA SER A 29 21.46 34.83 -20.51
C SER A 29 21.93 34.35 -21.90
N GLU A 30 21.40 34.79 -23.05
CA GLU A 30 20.25 35.62 -23.48
C GLU A 30 20.29 35.69 -25.02
N SER A 31 19.15 35.88 -25.72
CA SER A 31 19.01 36.90 -26.78
C SER A 31 17.58 37.00 -27.37
N ASN A 32 17.12 38.25 -27.48
CA ASN A 32 15.84 38.82 -27.96
C ASN A 32 15.46 38.44 -29.42
N ALA A 33 14.23 38.57 -29.95
CA ALA A 33 13.28 39.70 -29.92
C ALA A 33 11.85 39.29 -30.46
N PRO A 34 10.85 40.19 -30.63
CA PRO A 34 9.50 40.03 -30.05
C PRO A 34 8.36 39.78 -31.06
N GLN A 35 7.24 39.18 -30.60
CA GLN A 35 5.91 39.40 -31.21
C GLN A 35 4.80 39.39 -30.15
N GLU A 36 4.00 40.47 -30.15
CA GLU A 36 2.76 40.63 -29.41
C GLU A 36 1.73 39.55 -29.77
N ALA A 37 0.99 39.05 -28.77
CA ALA A 37 -0.49 39.03 -28.81
C ALA A 37 -1.10 38.41 -27.54
N LEU A 38 -2.06 39.16 -27.00
CA LEU A 38 -3.19 38.75 -26.15
C LEU A 38 -2.93 38.05 -24.82
N SER A 39 -3.02 38.88 -23.77
CA SER A 39 -3.83 38.66 -22.56
C SER A 39 -4.78 37.46 -22.62
N ALA A 40 -4.35 36.35 -22.04
CA ALA A 40 -5.24 35.42 -21.35
C ALA A 40 -4.73 35.35 -19.91
N SER A 41 -5.43 36.04 -19.00
CA SER A 41 -5.27 35.80 -17.57
C SER A 41 -5.62 34.34 -17.32
N VAL A 42 -4.60 33.50 -17.20
CA VAL A 42 -4.73 32.16 -16.64
C VAL A 42 -5.38 32.34 -15.27
N PRO A 43 -6.54 31.71 -14.99
CA PRO A 43 -6.96 31.55 -13.61
C PRO A 43 -5.89 30.66 -12.98
N VAL A 44 -4.97 31.28 -12.26
CA VAL A 44 -4.11 30.56 -11.33
C VAL A 44 -5.08 29.98 -10.33
N ASP A 45 -5.38 28.68 -10.46
CA ASP A 45 -6.00 27.91 -9.40
C ASP A 45 -4.97 27.83 -8.28
N ARG A 46 -4.88 28.92 -7.50
CA ARG A 46 -4.23 28.90 -6.21
C ARG A 46 -5.16 28.08 -5.33
N LYS A 47 -4.96 26.77 -5.28
CA LYS A 47 -5.44 26.00 -4.13
C LYS A 47 -4.71 26.57 -2.91
N ALA A 48 -5.40 27.47 -2.22
CA ALA A 48 -4.97 28.09 -0.99
C ALA A 48 -4.55 26.99 -0.02
N ASN A 49 -3.43 27.21 0.68
CA ASN A 49 -2.98 26.43 1.83
C ASN A 49 -4.20 26.00 2.65
N CYS A 50 -4.64 24.75 2.54
CA CYS A 50 -5.75 24.35 3.38
C CYS A 50 -5.22 24.20 4.81
N SER A 51 -5.64 25.13 5.67
CA SER A 51 -5.24 25.18 7.07
C SER A 51 -5.64 23.95 7.89
N TYR A 52 -6.59 23.14 7.38
CA TYR A 52 -7.10 21.93 8.03
C TYR A 52 -6.84 20.67 7.20
N THR A 53 -5.77 20.67 6.39
CA THR A 53 -5.33 19.47 5.68
C THR A 53 -5.16 18.33 6.69
N PRO A 54 -5.80 17.17 6.48
CA PRO A 54 -5.62 15.99 7.33
C PRO A 54 -4.14 15.69 7.55
N ASN A 55 -3.72 15.57 8.82
CA ASN A 55 -2.36 15.23 9.18
C ASN A 55 -2.39 14.11 10.22
N TYR A 56 -1.79 12.96 9.92
CA TYR A 56 -1.70 11.80 10.81
C TYR A 56 -0.27 11.57 11.33
N GLY A 57 0.65 12.52 11.11
CA GLY A 57 2.07 12.44 11.49
C GLY A 57 2.93 11.71 10.46
N ASP A 58 2.46 10.56 9.98
CA ASP A 58 3.14 9.74 8.98
C ASP A 58 2.33 9.57 7.69
N SER A 59 2.97 9.02 6.65
CA SER A 59 2.35 8.69 5.37
C SER A 59 2.17 7.19 5.15
N VAL A 60 2.73 6.33 6.01
CA VAL A 60 2.62 4.86 5.92
C VAL A 60 2.29 4.32 7.30
N PHE A 61 1.19 3.59 7.42
CA PHE A 61 0.72 3.03 8.69
C PHE A 61 0.66 1.52 8.64
N PHE A 62 1.25 0.87 9.64
CA PHE A 62 1.31 -0.58 9.75
C PHE A 62 0.24 -1.07 10.72
N ASN A 63 -0.45 -2.14 10.35
CA ASN A 63 -1.35 -2.82 11.26
C ASN A 63 -0.51 -3.55 12.32
N LYS A 64 -0.46 -3.00 13.53
CA LYS A 64 0.22 -3.59 14.69
C LYS A 64 -0.80 -4.23 15.64
N LYS A 65 -1.79 -4.93 15.09
CA LYS A 65 -2.85 -5.57 15.88
C LYS A 65 -2.20 -6.58 16.82
N LYS A 66 -2.24 -6.29 18.12
CA LYS A 66 -1.79 -7.18 19.20
C LYS A 66 -3.00 -7.61 20.01
N ASP A 67 -3.08 -8.88 20.40
CA ASP A 67 -4.10 -9.42 21.31
C ASP A 67 -5.55 -9.11 20.91
N ASN A 68 -5.87 -9.21 19.62
CA ASN A 68 -7.19 -8.87 19.08
C ASN A 68 -7.67 -7.40 19.26
N LYS A 69 -6.78 -6.46 19.61
CA LYS A 69 -7.12 -5.05 19.77
C LYS A 69 -6.97 -4.26 18.46
N ASP A 70 -7.95 -3.42 18.16
CA ASP A 70 -7.92 -2.55 16.99
C ASP A 70 -6.74 -1.57 17.03
N CYS A 71 -6.01 -1.46 15.92
CA CYS A 71 -4.99 -0.45 15.70
C CYS A 71 -5.66 0.84 15.19
N LEU A 72 -5.78 1.85 16.06
CA LEU A 72 -6.42 3.12 15.77
C LEU A 72 -5.39 4.25 15.59
N ILE A 73 -5.56 5.07 14.57
CA ILE A 73 -4.76 6.30 14.36
C ILE A 73 -5.68 7.51 14.26
N LYS A 74 -5.20 8.67 14.73
CA LYS A 74 -5.98 9.91 14.77
C LYS A 74 -5.25 11.05 14.05
N PRO A 75 -5.98 12.01 13.47
CA PRO A 75 -5.37 13.25 13.05
C PRO A 75 -4.67 13.93 14.23
N ILE A 76 -3.44 14.39 14.02
CA ILE A 76 -2.65 15.11 15.04
C ILE A 76 -2.94 16.62 15.02
N ASN A 77 -3.53 17.12 13.94
CA ASN A 77 -3.97 18.51 13.83
C ASN A 77 -5.42 18.66 14.32
N ALA A 78 -5.69 19.76 15.02
CA ALA A 78 -7.06 20.13 15.34
C ALA A 78 -7.82 20.50 14.05
N ALA A 79 -9.02 19.96 13.89
CA ALA A 79 -9.95 20.32 12.81
C ALA A 79 -11.20 20.98 13.41
N PRO A 80 -11.78 21.98 12.72
CA PRO A 80 -13.07 22.54 13.12
C PRO A 80 -14.19 21.52 12.91
N ALA A 81 -15.43 21.89 13.23
CA ALA A 81 -16.60 21.09 12.86
C ALA A 81 -16.63 20.84 11.34
N GLY A 82 -16.81 19.58 10.94
CA GLY A 82 -16.80 19.15 9.55
C GLY A 82 -16.98 17.63 9.44
N SER A 83 -16.69 17.11 8.27
CA SER A 83 -16.83 15.67 7.97
C SER A 83 -15.58 15.12 7.31
N TRP A 84 -15.24 13.89 7.67
CA TRP A 84 -14.08 13.14 7.19
C TRP A 84 -14.50 12.04 6.23
N PHE A 85 -13.71 11.84 5.19
CA PHE A 85 -13.96 10.86 4.13
C PHE A 85 -12.65 10.19 3.72
N ALA A 86 -12.75 8.96 3.23
CA ALA A 86 -11.64 8.24 2.63
C ALA A 86 -12.05 7.70 1.26
N SER A 87 -11.10 7.70 0.33
CA SER A 87 -11.24 7.14 -1.01
C SER A 87 -9.94 6.43 -1.38
N PRO A 88 -9.98 5.25 -2.04
CA PRO A 88 -11.17 4.48 -2.40
C PRO A 88 -11.88 3.88 -1.16
N ALA A 89 -12.98 3.16 -1.39
CA ALA A 89 -13.60 2.34 -0.35
C ALA A 89 -12.62 1.30 0.20
N GLY A 90 -12.90 0.77 1.40
CA GLY A 90 -12.03 -0.20 2.09
C GLY A 90 -11.32 0.38 3.31
N MET A 91 -11.28 1.71 3.46
CA MET A 91 -10.84 2.35 4.70
C MET A 91 -11.99 2.55 5.69
N VAL A 92 -11.78 2.13 6.92
CA VAL A 92 -12.67 2.38 8.06
C VAL A 92 -12.23 3.65 8.76
N ILE A 93 -12.89 4.75 8.43
CA ILE A 93 -12.67 6.08 9.02
C ILE A 93 -13.93 6.55 9.74
N ASN A 94 -13.77 7.12 10.93
CA ASN A 94 -14.85 7.78 11.65
C ASN A 94 -15.16 9.13 10.96
N PRO A 95 -16.38 9.33 10.43
CA PRO A 95 -16.71 10.53 9.66
C PRO A 95 -16.76 11.81 10.49
N ALA A 96 -16.87 11.71 11.82
CA ALA A 96 -16.89 12.86 12.72
C ALA A 96 -15.50 13.24 13.24
N THR A 97 -14.64 12.26 13.51
CA THR A 97 -13.35 12.50 14.20
C THR A 97 -12.12 12.34 13.30
N GLY A 98 -12.26 11.67 12.15
CA GLY A 98 -11.13 11.29 11.31
C GLY A 98 -10.30 10.14 11.88
N GLU A 99 -10.71 9.51 12.98
CA GLU A 99 -10.04 8.31 13.51
C GLU A 99 -10.13 7.18 12.46
N ILE A 100 -8.98 6.60 12.11
CA ILE A 100 -8.89 5.48 11.17
C ILE A 100 -8.62 4.21 11.97
N ASN A 101 -9.40 3.17 11.71
CA ASN A 101 -9.15 1.83 12.21
C ASN A 101 -8.33 1.05 11.19
N VAL A 102 -7.02 1.00 11.39
CA VAL A 102 -6.05 0.36 10.48
C VAL A 102 -6.32 -1.14 10.42
N SER A 103 -6.63 -1.80 11.54
CA SER A 103 -6.86 -3.24 11.60
C SER A 103 -8.13 -3.71 10.88
N LYS A 104 -9.12 -2.83 10.71
CA LYS A 104 -10.37 -3.12 9.99
C LYS A 104 -10.38 -2.58 8.55
N SER A 105 -9.33 -1.87 8.15
CA SER A 105 -9.20 -1.31 6.80
C SER A 105 -8.45 -2.26 5.87
N GLU A 106 -8.67 -2.12 4.56
CA GLU A 106 -7.90 -2.89 3.57
C GLU A 106 -6.46 -2.35 3.46
N SER A 107 -5.49 -3.24 3.66
CA SER A 107 -4.05 -2.98 3.63
C SER A 107 -3.45 -3.00 2.23
N GLY A 108 -2.25 -2.45 2.06
CA GLY A 108 -1.50 -2.45 0.80
C GLY A 108 -1.99 -1.44 -0.25
N LEU A 109 -2.70 -0.38 0.16
CA LEU A 109 -3.30 0.62 -0.73
C LEU A 109 -2.92 2.05 -0.35
N ARG A 110 -2.94 2.94 -1.35
CA ARG A 110 -2.96 4.41 -1.16
C ARG A 110 -4.41 4.87 -1.00
N TYR A 111 -4.64 5.66 0.03
CA TYR A 111 -5.92 6.32 0.27
C TYR A 111 -5.75 7.83 0.27
N ARG A 112 -6.72 8.51 -0.31
CA ARG A 112 -6.96 9.93 -0.13
C ARG A 112 -7.90 10.12 1.05
N ILE A 113 -7.41 10.78 2.08
CA ILE A 113 -8.22 11.24 3.21
C ILE A 113 -8.63 12.66 2.93
N SER A 114 -9.90 12.97 3.11
CA SER A 114 -10.47 14.28 2.86
C SER A 114 -11.25 14.80 4.05
N PHE A 115 -11.14 16.08 4.32
CA PHE A 115 -11.92 16.80 5.32
C PHE A 115 -12.67 17.96 4.65
N VAL A 116 -13.96 18.08 4.97
CA VAL A 116 -14.83 19.17 4.51
C VAL A 116 -15.37 19.91 5.73
N LYS A 117 -15.09 21.21 5.83
CA LYS A 117 -15.56 22.03 6.94
C LYS A 117 -17.06 22.30 6.83
N THR A 118 -17.78 22.24 7.95
CA THR A 118 -19.22 22.54 8.01
C THR A 118 -19.53 23.91 7.43
N GLY A 119 -20.55 23.98 6.57
CA GLY A 119 -20.99 25.21 5.91
C GLY A 119 -20.16 25.60 4.69
N THR A 120 -19.22 24.75 4.25
CA THR A 120 -18.38 24.99 3.08
C THR A 120 -18.39 23.79 2.12
N GLN A 121 -17.84 23.97 0.92
CA GLN A 121 -17.53 22.88 -0.01
C GLN A 121 -16.01 22.66 -0.13
N ASP A 122 -15.22 23.36 0.69
CA ASP A 122 -13.77 23.32 0.63
C ASP A 122 -13.28 21.95 1.10
N THR A 123 -12.58 21.24 0.21
CA THR A 123 -12.06 19.91 0.49
C THR A 123 -10.55 19.93 0.63
N CYS A 124 -10.10 19.52 1.81
CA CYS A 124 -8.71 19.43 2.17
C CYS A 124 -8.32 17.96 2.23
N SER A 125 -7.25 17.59 1.55
CA SER A 125 -6.92 16.18 1.39
C SER A 125 -5.44 15.92 1.59
N THR A 126 -5.14 14.74 2.14
CA THR A 126 -3.81 14.15 2.17
C THR A 126 -3.85 12.75 1.58
N ILE A 127 -2.69 12.21 1.22
CA ILE A 127 -2.53 10.82 0.82
C ILE A 127 -1.78 10.08 1.94
N LEU A 128 -2.28 8.90 2.32
CA LEU A 128 -1.54 7.97 3.16
C LEU A 128 -1.63 6.55 2.60
N ILE A 129 -0.76 5.68 3.07
CA ILE A 129 -0.69 4.27 2.73
C ILE A 129 -0.99 3.45 3.97
N LEU A 130 -1.89 2.48 3.85
CA LEU A 130 -1.95 1.39 4.82
C LEU A 130 -1.00 0.30 4.32
N ALA A 131 0.02 -0.01 5.12
CA ALA A 131 1.06 -0.98 4.78
C ALA A 131 0.49 -2.39 4.61
N GLY A 132 1.14 -3.20 3.78
CA GLY A 132 0.69 -4.53 3.39
C GLY A 132 1.04 -4.85 1.94
N ILE A 133 0.45 -5.91 1.38
CA ILE A 133 0.69 -6.30 -0.01
C ILE A 133 -0.47 -5.95 -0.94
N THR A 134 -0.17 -5.88 -2.23
CA THR A 134 -1.16 -5.84 -3.31
C THR A 134 -0.62 -6.52 -4.57
N TYR A 135 -1.50 -6.82 -5.52
CA TYR A 135 -1.13 -7.30 -6.85
C TYR A 135 -1.66 -6.32 -7.89
N LEU A 136 -1.00 -6.27 -9.04
CA LEU A 136 -1.50 -5.49 -10.15
C LEU A 136 -2.70 -6.16 -10.80
N ASP A 137 -3.72 -5.36 -11.10
CA ASP A 137 -4.70 -5.70 -12.10
C ASP A 137 -3.98 -5.91 -13.44
N GLY A 138 -4.31 -6.96 -14.17
CA GLY A 138 -3.55 -7.25 -15.39
C GLY A 138 -4.06 -8.44 -16.17
N ILE A 139 -3.63 -8.49 -17.43
CA ILE A 139 -3.85 -9.63 -18.33
C ILE A 139 -2.51 -10.34 -18.53
N TYR A 140 -2.45 -11.57 -18.02
CA TYR A 140 -1.29 -12.45 -18.09
C TYR A 140 -1.48 -13.45 -19.22
N VAL A 141 -0.50 -13.51 -20.13
CA VAL A 141 -0.56 -14.36 -21.34
C VAL A 141 0.42 -15.53 -21.20
N MET A 142 -0.09 -16.73 -20.96
CA MET A 142 0.73 -17.92 -20.69
C MET A 142 1.65 -18.25 -21.86
N ALA A 143 1.19 -18.10 -23.10
CA ALA A 143 2.00 -18.31 -24.30
C ALA A 143 3.21 -17.36 -24.41
N ASN A 144 3.15 -16.19 -23.75
CA ASN A 144 4.26 -15.22 -23.72
C ASN A 144 5.16 -15.38 -22.49
N ASN A 145 5.04 -16.50 -21.77
CA ASN A 145 5.75 -16.78 -20.52
C ASN A 145 5.46 -15.78 -19.38
N ASP A 146 4.35 -15.03 -19.47
CA ASP A 146 3.88 -14.11 -18.44
C ASP A 146 3.10 -14.87 -17.35
N THR A 147 3.84 -15.65 -16.55
CA THR A 147 3.28 -16.73 -15.72
C THR A 147 3.24 -16.44 -14.23
N LEU A 148 3.77 -15.29 -13.80
CA LEU A 148 3.96 -14.95 -12.39
C LEU A 148 3.32 -13.59 -12.07
N ALA A 149 2.34 -13.58 -11.17
CA ALA A 149 1.86 -12.34 -10.56
C ALA A 149 2.67 -12.07 -9.28
N LYS A 150 3.43 -10.98 -9.27
CA LYS A 150 4.30 -10.60 -8.15
C LYS A 150 3.57 -9.64 -7.20
N PRO A 151 3.74 -9.79 -5.88
CA PRO A 151 3.20 -8.83 -4.92
C PRO A 151 4.02 -7.53 -4.94
N TYR A 152 3.34 -6.45 -4.64
CA TYR A 152 3.91 -5.13 -4.36
C TYR A 152 3.65 -4.78 -2.89
N PHE A 153 4.65 -4.17 -2.26
CA PHE A 153 4.62 -3.87 -0.83
C PHE A 153 4.36 -2.38 -0.60
N ASN A 154 3.49 -2.08 0.35
CA ASN A 154 3.17 -0.72 0.79
C ASN A 154 2.75 0.20 -0.36
N ALA A 155 1.97 -0.37 -1.30
CA ALA A 155 1.54 0.25 -2.54
C ALA A 155 2.68 0.86 -3.39
N ASN A 156 3.94 0.50 -3.17
CA ASN A 156 5.07 1.15 -3.82
C ASN A 156 5.43 0.42 -5.13
N PRO A 157 5.33 1.08 -6.30
CA PRO A 157 5.65 0.45 -7.58
C PRO A 157 7.16 0.28 -7.83
N LEU A 158 8.02 0.91 -7.01
CA LEU A 158 9.48 0.95 -7.22
C LEU A 158 10.27 0.13 -6.20
N VAL A 159 9.63 -0.39 -5.14
CA VAL A 159 10.32 -1.10 -4.06
C VAL A 159 10.56 -2.55 -4.44
N ASN A 160 11.78 -3.02 -4.17
CA ASN A 160 12.15 -4.43 -4.26
C ASN A 160 11.42 -5.25 -3.20
N SER A 161 11.23 -6.54 -3.47
CA SER A 161 10.66 -7.48 -2.50
C SER A 161 11.40 -7.40 -1.16
N ILE A 162 10.65 -7.29 -0.06
CA ILE A 162 11.18 -7.48 1.30
C ILE A 162 11.37 -8.96 1.64
N CYS A 163 10.75 -9.83 0.85
CA CYS A 163 10.78 -11.28 0.99
C CYS A 163 11.93 -11.90 0.20
N ASP A 164 12.34 -13.10 0.61
CA ASP A 164 13.38 -13.84 -0.09
C ASP A 164 12.90 -14.38 -1.44
N VAL A 165 13.87 -14.73 -2.28
CA VAL A 165 13.60 -15.42 -3.54
C VAL A 165 13.06 -16.83 -3.26
N SER A 166 12.20 -17.30 -4.16
CA SER A 166 11.52 -18.59 -4.08
C SER A 166 11.45 -19.25 -5.46
N ASP A 167 11.06 -20.51 -5.50
CA ASP A 167 10.89 -21.30 -6.71
C ASP A 167 9.58 -22.11 -6.70
N ASP A 168 9.42 -23.01 -7.69
CA ASP A 168 8.20 -23.81 -7.86
C ASP A 168 8.09 -25.03 -6.93
N ASN A 169 8.97 -25.13 -5.93
CA ASN A 169 8.84 -26.07 -4.82
C ASN A 169 8.37 -25.41 -3.53
N ASP A 170 8.19 -24.09 -3.53
CA ASP A 170 7.80 -23.30 -2.37
C ASP A 170 6.28 -23.24 -2.16
N TYR A 171 5.64 -24.40 -1.96
CA TYR A 171 4.19 -24.49 -1.70
C TYR A 171 3.91 -25.36 -0.47
N PRO A 172 2.80 -25.14 0.25
CA PRO A 172 2.47 -25.91 1.46
C PRO A 172 2.49 -27.43 1.20
N ASP A 173 1.89 -27.86 0.08
CA ASP A 173 1.83 -29.27 -0.35
C ASP A 173 3.17 -29.88 -0.81
N LYS A 174 4.27 -29.13 -0.73
CA LYS A 174 5.64 -29.57 -1.01
C LYS A 174 6.59 -29.24 0.15
N ASN A 175 6.07 -29.16 1.37
CA ASN A 175 6.82 -28.75 2.58
C ASN A 175 7.33 -27.31 2.51
N GLY A 176 6.74 -26.48 1.63
CA GLY A 176 7.08 -25.07 1.51
C GLY A 176 6.49 -24.30 2.67
N LYS A 177 7.32 -23.91 3.63
CA LYS A 177 6.96 -23.01 4.72
C LYS A 177 7.41 -21.58 4.42
N GLY A 178 6.74 -20.61 5.04
CA GLY A 178 7.23 -19.25 5.12
C GLY A 178 8.62 -19.18 5.79
N ASN A 179 9.14 -17.98 5.94
CA ASN A 179 10.44 -17.79 6.58
C ASN A 179 10.46 -16.55 7.49
N LYS A 180 11.62 -16.30 8.10
CA LYS A 180 11.82 -15.16 9.01
C LYS A 180 11.48 -13.80 8.41
N LYS A 181 11.45 -13.65 7.07
CA LYS A 181 11.06 -12.40 6.40
C LYS A 181 9.58 -12.37 6.03
N CYS A 182 9.07 -13.43 5.43
CA CYS A 182 7.72 -13.48 4.92
C CYS A 182 7.12 -14.88 5.00
N GLU A 183 5.85 -14.90 5.37
CA GLU A 183 5.00 -16.09 5.45
C GLU A 183 3.74 -15.79 4.64
N PHE A 184 3.51 -16.57 3.57
CA PHE A 184 2.34 -16.43 2.71
C PHE A 184 1.61 -17.75 2.62
N ASP A 185 0.36 -17.76 3.10
CA ASP A 185 -0.60 -18.82 2.81
C ASP A 185 -0.02 -20.24 3.06
N ASP A 186 0.78 -20.32 4.12
CA ASP A 186 1.45 -21.51 4.63
C ASP A 186 0.45 -22.41 5.37
N ASP A 187 0.81 -23.69 5.49
CA ASP A 187 0.15 -24.63 6.37
C ASP A 187 0.80 -24.64 7.75
N GLU A 188 -0.06 -24.38 8.73
CA GLU A 188 0.23 -24.19 10.14
C GLU A 188 0.79 -25.44 10.83
N ASP A 189 1.06 -26.52 10.09
CA ASP A 189 1.40 -27.80 10.70
C ASP A 189 2.88 -27.95 11.11
N ASP A 190 3.72 -26.91 11.01
CA ASP A 190 5.11 -27.00 11.49
C ASP A 190 5.57 -25.71 12.20
N ASP A 191 4.86 -25.30 13.25
CA ASP A 191 5.47 -24.58 14.38
C ASP A 191 6.45 -25.49 15.17
N ASN A 192 6.90 -26.61 14.58
CA ASN A 192 8.11 -27.27 15.02
C ASN A 192 9.27 -26.38 14.55
N ASP A 193 9.51 -25.33 15.34
CA ASP A 193 10.80 -24.66 15.41
C ASP A 193 11.84 -25.79 15.38
N GLY A 194 12.58 -25.84 14.27
CA GLY A 194 13.70 -26.75 14.09
C GLY A 194 14.87 -26.32 14.96
N ASP A 195 14.62 -26.19 16.26
CA ASP A 195 15.63 -26.31 17.29
C ASP A 195 15.70 -27.81 17.58
N ASP A 196 16.48 -28.50 16.72
CA ASP A 196 17.16 -29.76 17.09
C ASP A 196 18.24 -29.45 18.17
N ASP A 197 17.87 -28.71 19.20
CA ASP A 197 18.68 -28.55 20.40
C ASP A 197 17.97 -29.40 21.47
N ASP A 198 18.49 -30.62 21.61
CA ASP A 198 18.30 -31.49 22.76
C ASP A 198 18.61 -30.70 24.06
N ASP A 199 17.65 -29.97 24.59
CA ASP A 199 17.72 -29.47 25.97
C ASP A 199 16.32 -29.61 26.60
N ASP A 200 16.20 -30.69 27.37
CA ASP A 200 15.24 -30.82 28.45
C ASP A 200 15.32 -29.56 29.32
N ASP A 201 14.29 -28.72 29.32
CA ASP A 201 13.86 -28.00 30.53
C ASP A 201 12.45 -27.44 30.33
N ASP A 202 11.57 -27.85 31.24
CA ASP A 202 10.27 -27.27 31.49
C ASP A 202 10.38 -25.74 31.64
N ASP A 203 9.64 -24.96 30.86
CA ASP A 203 9.06 -23.66 31.26
C ASP A 203 8.10 -23.11 30.18
N ASP A 204 6.81 -23.15 30.52
CA ASP A 204 5.80 -22.09 30.32
C ASP A 204 5.61 -21.40 28.95
N ASP A 205 4.42 -21.68 28.36
CA ASP A 205 3.54 -20.66 27.75
C ASP A 205 4.06 -19.81 26.58
N ASP A 206 4.88 -20.36 25.66
CA ASP A 206 4.97 -19.78 24.31
C ASP A 206 3.89 -20.40 23.39
N ASP A 207 2.63 -20.21 23.81
CA ASP A 207 1.54 -20.05 22.85
C ASP A 207 1.93 -18.88 21.94
N ASN A 208 2.58 -19.19 20.81
CA ASN A 208 2.60 -18.36 19.61
C ASN A 208 1.16 -18.27 19.05
N GLY A 209 0.20 -17.87 19.89
CA GLY A 209 -1.22 -17.68 19.67
C GLY A 209 -1.51 -16.48 18.76
N GLY A 210 -0.74 -16.36 17.68
CA GLY A 210 -1.07 -15.53 16.56
C GLY A 210 -2.42 -15.95 15.98
N GLU A 211 -3.22 -14.98 15.57
CA GLU A 211 -4.44 -15.23 14.80
C GLU A 211 -4.08 -16.11 13.58
N GLN A 212 -4.81 -17.21 13.39
CA GLN A 212 -4.59 -18.24 12.37
C GLN A 212 -5.53 -18.03 11.16
N PRO A 213 -5.09 -18.21 9.89
CA PRO A 213 -6.00 -18.36 8.76
C PRO A 213 -7.09 -19.41 9.02
N PRO A 214 -8.38 -19.09 8.78
CA PRO A 214 -9.44 -20.08 8.87
C PRO A 214 -9.21 -21.27 7.90
N PRO A 215 -9.41 -22.53 8.34
CA PRO A 215 -9.22 -23.71 7.50
C PRO A 215 -10.00 -23.65 6.17
N GLY A 216 -9.36 -24.06 5.08
CA GLY A 216 -9.96 -24.12 3.74
C GLY A 216 -10.24 -22.76 3.08
N GLN A 217 -9.86 -21.64 3.72
CA GLN A 217 -10.05 -20.30 3.18
C GLN A 217 -8.83 -19.74 2.47
N ARG A 218 -7.69 -20.42 2.55
CA ARG A 218 -6.42 -20.04 1.94
C ARG A 218 -6.46 -20.11 0.42
N ALA A 219 -5.54 -19.42 -0.22
CA ALA A 219 -5.42 -19.39 -1.67
C ALA A 219 -4.93 -20.73 -2.24
N ASN A 220 -3.94 -21.35 -1.58
CA ASN A 220 -3.36 -22.64 -1.90
C ASN A 220 -4.38 -23.77 -1.77
N ASP A 221 -5.28 -23.72 -0.77
CA ASP A 221 -6.43 -24.64 -0.64
C ASP A 221 -7.38 -24.55 -1.85
N LYS A 222 -7.47 -23.37 -2.46
CA LYS A 222 -8.25 -23.09 -3.68
C LYS A 222 -7.45 -23.26 -4.97
N LYS A 223 -6.25 -23.84 -4.88
CA LYS A 223 -5.32 -24.06 -6.02
C LYS A 223 -4.85 -22.76 -6.69
N VAL A 224 -4.98 -21.62 -6.02
CA VAL A 224 -4.26 -20.40 -6.36
C VAL A 224 -2.89 -20.53 -5.72
N ARG A 225 -1.89 -20.92 -6.52
CA ARG A 225 -0.59 -21.34 -6.02
C ARG A 225 0.28 -20.15 -5.67
N VAL A 226 0.27 -19.79 -4.39
CA VAL A 226 1.07 -18.72 -3.80
C VAL A 226 2.31 -19.33 -3.17
N ARG A 227 3.48 -18.80 -3.54
CA ARG A 227 4.75 -19.24 -2.97
C ARG A 227 4.94 -18.72 -1.56
N THR A 228 5.18 -19.60 -0.60
CA THR A 228 5.06 -19.28 0.83
C THR A 228 6.13 -18.32 1.34
N LYS A 229 7.30 -18.24 0.71
CA LYS A 229 8.40 -17.33 1.10
C LYS A 229 8.36 -15.98 0.41
N SER A 230 7.57 -15.81 -0.65
CA SER A 230 7.68 -14.64 -1.53
C SER A 230 6.36 -13.98 -1.91
N GLY A 231 5.24 -14.68 -1.73
CA GLY A 231 3.92 -14.22 -2.16
C GLY A 231 3.75 -14.22 -3.68
N VAL A 232 4.69 -14.73 -4.47
CA VAL A 232 4.50 -14.82 -5.92
C VAL A 232 3.39 -15.83 -6.22
N ILE A 233 2.39 -15.42 -7.00
CA ILE A 233 1.36 -16.32 -7.50
C ILE A 233 1.86 -16.94 -8.81
N ASN A 234 2.05 -18.26 -8.83
CA ASN A 234 2.36 -19.00 -10.05
C ASN A 234 1.07 -19.33 -10.81
N LEU A 235 0.75 -18.51 -11.80
CA LEU A 235 -0.48 -18.61 -12.60
C LEU A 235 -0.48 -19.87 -13.45
N LYS A 236 0.68 -20.27 -13.97
CA LYS A 236 0.82 -21.51 -14.76
C LYS A 236 0.54 -22.74 -13.91
N LYS A 237 1.12 -22.84 -12.72
CA LYS A 237 0.88 -23.95 -11.78
C LYS A 237 -0.57 -23.95 -11.29
N SER A 238 -1.13 -22.77 -11.01
CA SER A 238 -2.55 -22.63 -10.63
C SER A 238 -3.50 -23.19 -11.71
N LEU A 239 -3.22 -22.90 -12.99
CA LEU A 239 -3.96 -23.49 -14.11
C LEU A 239 -3.78 -25.02 -14.18
N GLN A 240 -2.54 -25.51 -14.05
CA GLN A 240 -2.23 -26.94 -14.10
C GLN A 240 -2.94 -27.74 -12.99
N ASP A 241 -3.05 -27.15 -11.80
CA ASP A 241 -3.72 -27.78 -10.67
C ASP A 241 -5.25 -27.65 -10.72
N GLY A 242 -5.76 -26.86 -11.68
CA GLY A 242 -7.18 -26.73 -11.96
C GLY A 242 -7.89 -25.70 -11.09
N VAL A 243 -7.30 -24.52 -10.87
CA VAL A 243 -7.93 -23.37 -10.16
C VAL A 243 -9.31 -22.98 -10.72
N PHE A 244 -9.59 -23.32 -11.98
CA PHE A 244 -10.88 -23.07 -12.65
C PHE A 244 -11.66 -24.36 -12.96
N GLY A 245 -11.21 -25.51 -12.44
CA GLY A 245 -11.74 -26.83 -12.79
C GLY A 245 -11.23 -27.37 -14.13
N SER A 246 -11.75 -28.53 -14.52
CA SER A 246 -11.43 -29.18 -15.79
C SER A 246 -12.14 -28.46 -16.95
N ASN A 247 -11.40 -28.08 -18.00
CA ASN A 247 -11.92 -27.36 -19.17
C ASN A 247 -12.60 -26.01 -18.84
N PRO A 248 -11.85 -25.02 -18.35
CA PRO A 248 -12.43 -23.72 -18.02
C PRO A 248 -12.98 -23.02 -19.27
N VAL A 249 -14.14 -22.40 -19.11
CA VAL A 249 -14.78 -21.55 -20.13
C VAL A 249 -14.37 -20.09 -19.94
N ASN A 250 -14.45 -19.30 -21.02
CA ASN A 250 -14.18 -17.87 -20.96
C ASN A 250 -15.05 -17.16 -19.91
N GLY A 251 -14.43 -16.28 -19.12
CA GLY A 251 -15.07 -15.57 -18.03
C GLY A 251 -15.20 -16.37 -16.73
N ARG A 252 -14.73 -17.63 -16.67
CA ARG A 252 -14.73 -18.40 -15.41
C ARG A 252 -13.86 -17.69 -14.37
N THR A 253 -14.42 -17.45 -13.18
CA THR A 253 -13.76 -16.71 -12.10
C THR A 253 -13.58 -17.57 -10.85
N THR A 254 -12.49 -17.33 -10.13
CA THR A 254 -12.22 -17.83 -8.77
C THR A 254 -11.74 -16.67 -7.90
N GLU A 255 -12.28 -16.54 -6.69
CA GLU A 255 -11.75 -15.63 -5.66
C GLU A 255 -11.04 -16.42 -4.56
N ALA A 256 -9.85 -15.93 -4.19
CA ALA A 256 -9.01 -16.54 -3.17
C ALA A 256 -8.53 -15.47 -2.18
N THR A 257 -8.40 -15.86 -0.92
CA THR A 257 -7.83 -15.01 0.13
C THR A 257 -6.43 -15.51 0.41
N ILE A 258 -5.44 -14.63 0.25
CA ILE A 258 -4.05 -14.88 0.59
C ILE A 258 -3.84 -14.31 1.99
N TYR A 259 -3.55 -15.18 2.94
CA TYR A 259 -3.14 -14.80 4.28
C TYR A 259 -1.62 -14.62 4.31
N TYR A 260 -1.13 -13.64 5.07
CA TYR A 260 0.30 -13.38 5.11
C TYR A 260 0.76 -12.66 6.37
N ARG A 261 2.03 -12.86 6.73
CA ARG A 261 2.77 -12.11 7.76
C ARG A 261 4.07 -11.57 7.15
N LEU A 262 4.40 -10.32 7.48
CA LEU A 262 5.61 -9.65 7.02
C LEU A 262 6.47 -9.26 8.22
N ASN A 263 7.76 -9.52 8.13
CA ASN A 263 8.74 -9.00 9.09
C ASN A 263 9.08 -7.54 8.77
N ASP A 264 8.06 -6.68 8.91
CA ASP A 264 8.17 -5.24 8.82
C ASP A 264 7.62 -4.59 10.11
N GLN A 265 7.27 -3.31 10.07
CA GLN A 265 6.73 -2.63 11.24
C GLN A 265 5.31 -3.10 11.63
N SER A 266 4.71 -4.09 10.95
CA SER A 266 3.50 -4.78 11.41
C SER A 266 3.77 -5.81 12.50
N SER A 267 5.04 -6.09 12.83
CA SER A 267 5.43 -7.11 13.81
C SER A 267 4.83 -8.48 13.50
N LYS A 268 4.85 -8.87 12.22
CA LYS A 268 4.24 -10.12 11.72
C LYS A 268 2.76 -10.30 12.08
N SER A 269 1.98 -9.21 12.21
CA SER A 269 0.53 -9.32 12.36
C SER A 269 -0.08 -10.10 11.19
N LEU A 270 -1.03 -11.01 11.46
CA LEU A 270 -1.75 -11.72 10.39
C LEU A 270 -2.56 -10.71 9.56
N LEU A 271 -2.23 -10.64 8.28
CA LEU A 271 -2.94 -9.83 7.29
C LEU A 271 -3.53 -10.71 6.21
N LYS A 272 -4.45 -10.14 5.43
CA LYS A 272 -5.05 -10.84 4.30
C LYS A 272 -5.33 -9.92 3.14
N ILE A 273 -5.24 -10.47 1.94
CA ILE A 273 -5.71 -9.83 0.71
C ILE A 273 -6.53 -10.84 -0.09
N LYS A 274 -7.68 -10.40 -0.59
CA LYS A 274 -8.45 -11.17 -1.56
C LYS A 274 -7.96 -10.83 -2.97
N VAL A 275 -7.81 -11.84 -3.83
CA VAL A 275 -7.53 -11.71 -5.27
C VAL A 275 -8.63 -12.37 -6.10
N LYS A 276 -8.91 -11.82 -7.28
CA LYS A 276 -9.88 -12.38 -8.23
C LYS A 276 -9.14 -12.81 -9.49
N LEU A 277 -9.18 -14.11 -9.77
CA LEU A 277 -8.61 -14.69 -10.98
C LEU A 277 -9.73 -14.95 -11.98
N THR A 278 -9.53 -14.65 -13.26
CA THR A 278 -10.50 -14.94 -14.32
C THR A 278 -9.82 -15.52 -15.54
N TYR A 279 -10.38 -16.60 -16.09
CA TYR A 279 -9.86 -17.29 -17.25
C TYR A 279 -10.48 -16.81 -18.55
N TYR A 280 -9.66 -16.66 -19.58
CA TYR A 280 -10.06 -16.64 -20.98
C TYR A 280 -9.11 -17.51 -21.79
N ARG A 281 -9.59 -18.11 -22.88
CA ARG A 281 -8.75 -18.90 -23.77
C ARG A 281 -7.75 -18.02 -24.51
N ASN A 282 -8.24 -16.96 -25.16
CA ASN A 282 -7.41 -16.01 -25.89
C ASN A 282 -7.51 -14.62 -25.25
N LYS A 283 -6.44 -13.83 -25.34
CA LYS A 283 -6.44 -12.42 -24.94
C LYS A 283 -7.52 -11.60 -25.66
N SER A 284 -7.83 -11.92 -26.91
CA SER A 284 -8.90 -11.29 -27.69
C SER A 284 -10.30 -11.55 -27.15
N ASP A 285 -10.48 -12.61 -26.35
CA ASP A 285 -11.78 -12.94 -25.76
C ASP A 285 -12.09 -12.12 -24.50
N VAL A 286 -11.09 -11.39 -23.97
CA VAL A 286 -11.27 -10.51 -22.82
C VAL A 286 -12.13 -9.31 -23.25
N PRO A 287 -13.27 -9.03 -22.61
CA PRO A 287 -14.12 -7.89 -22.96
C PRO A 287 -13.34 -6.57 -22.91
N ALA A 288 -13.46 -5.76 -23.97
CA ALA A 288 -12.72 -4.50 -24.08
C ALA A 288 -12.89 -3.56 -22.87
N PRO A 289 -14.09 -3.38 -22.27
CA PRO A 289 -14.23 -2.56 -21.06
C PRO A 289 -13.44 -3.11 -19.87
N LEU A 290 -13.38 -4.44 -19.73
CA LEU A 290 -12.62 -5.08 -18.66
C LEU A 290 -11.11 -4.92 -18.89
N ALA A 291 -10.63 -5.13 -20.11
CA ALA A 291 -9.23 -4.92 -20.48
C ALA A 291 -8.78 -3.47 -20.24
N ALA A 292 -9.63 -2.50 -20.56
CA ALA A 292 -9.36 -1.09 -20.30
C ALA A 292 -9.31 -0.80 -18.79
N ALA A 293 -10.25 -1.33 -18.00
CA ALA A 293 -10.29 -1.11 -16.55
C ALA A 293 -9.02 -1.63 -15.85
N VAL A 294 -8.61 -2.86 -16.13
CA VAL A 294 -7.39 -3.42 -15.52
C VAL A 294 -6.13 -2.66 -15.96
N SER A 295 -6.07 -2.18 -17.21
CA SER A 295 -4.96 -1.38 -17.70
C SER A 295 -4.87 -0.02 -17.00
N VAL A 296 -6.00 0.68 -16.83
CA VAL A 296 -6.04 2.00 -16.15
C VAL A 296 -5.63 1.86 -14.68
N ASN A 297 -6.11 0.82 -14.00
CA ASN A 297 -5.75 0.55 -12.61
C ASN A 297 -4.24 0.25 -12.48
N ALA A 298 -3.69 -0.58 -13.36
CA ALA A 298 -2.25 -0.88 -13.40
C ALA A 298 -1.39 0.37 -13.63
N SER A 299 -1.75 1.22 -14.61
CA SER A 299 -1.02 2.46 -14.89
C SER A 299 -1.11 3.47 -13.75
N SER A 300 -2.27 3.54 -13.08
CA SER A 300 -2.46 4.40 -11.91
C SER A 300 -1.57 3.95 -10.75
N PHE A 301 -1.50 2.63 -10.50
CA PHE A 301 -0.59 2.06 -9.51
C PHE A 301 0.87 2.38 -9.82
N GLN A 302 1.31 2.14 -11.05
CA GLN A 302 2.68 2.39 -11.50
C GLN A 302 3.07 3.88 -11.40
N SER A 303 2.11 4.78 -11.57
CA SER A 303 2.30 6.22 -11.39
C SER A 303 2.23 6.68 -9.93
N ALA A 304 2.20 5.74 -8.98
CA ALA A 304 2.01 5.99 -7.54
C ALA A 304 0.75 6.81 -7.21
N ARG A 305 -0.29 6.71 -8.03
CA ARG A 305 -1.56 7.44 -7.83
C ARG A 305 -2.53 6.65 -6.96
N VAL A 306 -3.50 7.36 -6.38
CA VAL A 306 -4.70 6.73 -5.83
C VAL A 306 -5.50 6.14 -6.98
N ILE A 307 -5.91 4.89 -6.83
CA ILE A 307 -6.78 4.23 -7.78
C ILE A 307 -8.20 4.51 -7.28
N GLU A 308 -8.93 5.42 -7.93
CA GLU A 308 -10.26 5.86 -7.46
C GLU A 308 -11.34 4.79 -7.78
N SER A 309 -11.11 3.97 -8.80
CA SER A 309 -11.96 2.86 -9.22
C SER A 309 -11.34 1.51 -8.81
N VAL A 310 -11.29 1.22 -7.51
CA VAL A 310 -10.84 -0.10 -7.05
C VAL A 310 -12.06 -0.97 -6.81
N PRO A 311 -12.39 -1.94 -7.67
CA PRO A 311 -12.95 -3.15 -7.15
C PRO A 311 -11.78 -3.90 -6.51
N ARG A 312 -11.45 -3.66 -5.23
CA ARG A 312 -10.76 -4.72 -4.48
C ARG A 312 -11.78 -5.86 -4.40
N PRO A 313 -11.41 -7.09 -4.77
CA PRO A 313 -10.04 -7.64 -4.93
C PRO A 313 -9.31 -7.32 -6.25
N PRO A 314 -7.95 -7.21 -6.27
CA PRO A 314 -7.18 -7.10 -7.52
C PRO A 314 -7.57 -8.15 -8.56
N HIS A 315 -7.68 -7.74 -9.82
CA HIS A 315 -8.23 -8.58 -10.89
C HIS A 315 -7.12 -9.09 -11.82
N ILE A 316 -6.75 -10.35 -11.62
CA ILE A 316 -5.76 -11.08 -12.41
C ILE A 316 -6.50 -11.87 -13.50
N ILE A 317 -6.30 -11.48 -14.76
CA ILE A 317 -6.88 -12.16 -15.92
C ILE A 317 -5.82 -13.07 -16.52
N ILE A 318 -6.14 -14.35 -16.61
CA ILE A 318 -5.24 -15.38 -17.12
C ILE A 318 -5.72 -15.81 -18.50
N THR A 319 -4.83 -15.77 -19.48
CA THR A 319 -5.11 -16.14 -20.87
C THR A 319 -4.15 -17.24 -21.34
N SER A 320 -4.64 -18.23 -22.09
CA SER A 320 -3.76 -19.27 -22.63
C SER A 320 -2.90 -18.74 -23.79
N TYR A 321 -3.53 -17.96 -24.69
CA TYR A 321 -2.94 -17.43 -25.92
C TYR A 321 -3.16 -15.92 -26.06
#